data_AF-A0A6G0WL63-F1
#
_entry.id   AF-A0A6G0WL63-F1
#
_cell.length_a   1.000
_cell.length_b   1.000
_cell.length_c   1.000
_cell.angle_alpha   90.00
_cell.angle_beta   90.00
_cell.angle_gamma   90.00
#
_symmetry.space_group_name_H-M   'P 1'
#
loop_
_entity.id
_entity.type
_entity.pdbx_description
1 polymer ?
#
loop_
_entity_poly.entity_id
_entity_poly.type
_entity_poly.pdbx_seq_one_letter_code
_entity_poly.pdbx_strand_id
1 'polypeptide(L)'
;MAALDHKFGDDGAFWMQYEDFIEEFTQIDRTRLFNAEWFVSQEWMEFHSDWPALWNEGLFQFTLTQPGPATVVLAKADERYFQGLQGPFHFGLRMKIYRVEAETKRTYVGQFIQQAFGRSISLEFKHLDAGDYAVDVMIVRTPNGVNSADVVLGQVGATRPDKLLRICDQFNESRMKAVNLDTSYNVLNIAREAQLTAYESALEEAAKQKQLGSNEPADENPEDEPEPTTDDTPGEDGENAQEGDEANEDEEDEDYNPEEDDADQIQGDSLSGKVVIGVRVYSKDSGPSSLPSSKSITICDPSTRSLSRSSRL
;
A
#
# COMPACT_ATOMS: atom_id res chain seq x y z
N MET A 1 -44.86 14.32 28.88
CA MET A 1 -45.22 13.60 27.64
C MET A 1 -45.98 14.46 26.62
N ALA A 2 -46.66 15.56 26.99
CA ALA A 2 -47.31 16.47 26.01
C ALA A 2 -46.34 17.38 25.23
N ALA A 3 -45.09 17.52 25.67
CA ALA A 3 -44.13 18.46 25.08
C ALA A 3 -43.51 17.99 23.74
N LEU A 4 -43.71 16.73 23.34
CA LEU A 4 -43.01 16.09 22.22
C LEU A 4 -43.94 15.42 21.20
N ASP A 5 -45.27 15.53 21.38
CA ASP A 5 -46.31 14.91 20.52
C ASP A 5 -46.03 13.44 20.15
N HIS A 6 -45.39 12.68 21.05
CA HIS A 6 -45.04 11.30 20.79
C HIS A 6 -46.24 10.38 20.96
N LYS A 7 -46.47 9.50 19.97
CA LYS A 7 -47.46 8.43 20.04
C LYS A 7 -46.73 7.12 20.24
N PHE A 8 -47.13 6.35 21.25
CA PHE A 8 -46.65 4.99 21.40
C PHE A 8 -47.07 4.15 20.18
N GLY A 9 -46.11 3.44 19.57
CA GLY A 9 -46.29 2.55 18.43
C GLY A 9 -45.31 1.38 18.49
N ASP A 10 -45.53 0.38 17.62
CA ASP A 10 -44.63 -0.77 17.45
C ASP A 10 -43.70 -0.54 16.25
N ASP A 11 -42.98 0.59 16.29
CA ASP A 11 -42.03 1.01 15.25
C ASP A 11 -40.57 0.98 15.75
N GLY A 12 -40.35 0.46 16.95
CA GLY A 12 -39.04 0.39 17.59
C GLY A 12 -38.51 1.74 18.10
N ALA A 13 -39.31 2.81 18.04
CA ALA A 13 -38.94 4.11 18.63
C ALA A 13 -39.32 4.14 20.12
N PHE A 14 -38.37 4.53 20.97
CA PHE A 14 -38.61 4.68 22.40
C PHE A 14 -37.89 5.91 22.95
N TRP A 15 -38.35 6.35 24.12
CA TRP A 15 -37.71 7.42 24.88
C TRP A 15 -37.16 6.79 26.16
N MET A 16 -35.93 7.15 26.50
CA MET A 16 -35.29 6.76 27.75
C MET A 16 -34.74 8.01 28.44
N GLN A 17 -34.48 7.92 29.74
CA GLN A 17 -33.79 9.00 30.41
C GLN A 17 -32.35 9.07 29.91
N TYR A 18 -31.77 10.27 29.90
CA TYR A 18 -30.38 10.43 29.46
C TYR A 18 -29.39 9.66 30.35
N GLU A 19 -29.75 9.49 31.63
CA GLU A 19 -29.00 8.68 32.60
C GLU A 19 -28.93 7.21 32.15
N ASP A 20 -30.09 6.60 31.85
CA ASP A 20 -30.16 5.23 31.30
C ASP A 20 -29.39 5.11 29.97
N PHE A 21 -29.46 6.14 29.11
CA PHE A 21 -28.77 6.14 27.82
C PHE A 21 -27.25 6.06 27.99
N ILE A 22 -26.68 6.78 28.96
CA ILE A 22 -25.25 6.75 29.25
C ILE A 22 -24.84 5.38 29.80
N GLU A 23 -25.69 4.71 30.59
CA GLU A 23 -25.41 3.40 31.15
C GLU A 23 -25.43 2.28 30.09
N GLU A 24 -26.35 2.38 29.12
CA GLU A 24 -26.55 1.32 28.11
C GLU A 24 -25.64 1.49 26.88
N PHE A 25 -25.48 2.72 26.36
CA PHE A 25 -24.78 2.97 25.10
C PHE A 25 -23.32 3.36 25.32
N THR A 26 -22.41 2.44 24.99
CA THR A 26 -20.96 2.65 25.11
C THR A 26 -20.35 3.41 23.92
N GLN A 27 -21.04 3.48 22.79
CA GLN A 27 -20.58 4.14 21.58
C GLN A 27 -21.71 4.94 20.93
N ILE A 28 -21.36 6.14 20.48
CA ILE A 28 -22.26 7.04 19.76
C ILE A 28 -21.59 7.46 18.47
N ASP A 29 -22.12 7.00 17.34
CA ASP A 29 -21.67 7.42 16.04
C ASP A 29 -22.39 8.71 15.62
N ARG A 30 -21.60 9.72 15.27
CA ARG A 30 -22.12 11.01 14.79
C ARG A 30 -21.62 11.27 13.38
N THR A 31 -22.56 11.55 12.48
CA THR A 31 -22.23 11.96 11.11
C THR A 31 -22.44 13.45 10.97
N ARG A 32 -21.36 14.19 10.71
CA ARG A 32 -21.44 15.62 10.39
C ARG A 32 -21.78 15.81 8.92
N LEU A 33 -22.81 16.60 8.66
CA LEU A 33 -23.18 17.00 7.31
C LEU A 33 -22.51 18.33 6.98
N PHE A 34 -21.83 18.37 5.84
CA PHE A 34 -21.20 19.59 5.31
C PHE A 34 -22.15 20.26 4.31
N ASN A 35 -22.33 21.57 4.43
CA ASN A 35 -23.10 22.37 3.48
C ASN A 35 -22.17 22.97 2.40
N ALA A 36 -22.73 23.73 1.45
CA ALA A 36 -21.98 24.35 0.36
C ALA A 36 -20.94 25.40 0.79
N GLU A 37 -20.90 25.80 2.07
CA GLU A 37 -19.89 26.72 2.61
C GLU A 37 -18.58 26.02 2.98
N TRP A 38 -18.56 24.69 2.95
CA TRP A 38 -17.36 23.90 3.27
C TRP A 38 -16.60 23.54 2.01
N PHE A 39 -15.31 23.76 2.06
CA PHE A 39 -14.35 23.33 1.07
C PHE A 39 -13.67 22.05 1.55
N VAL A 40 -13.39 21.16 0.61
CA VAL A 40 -12.65 19.92 0.87
C VAL A 40 -11.38 19.93 0.05
N SER A 41 -10.26 19.72 0.74
CA SER A 41 -8.98 19.40 0.13
C SER A 41 -8.60 17.98 0.51
N GLN A 42 -8.05 17.22 -0.42
CA GLN A 42 -7.64 15.85 -0.14
C GLN A 42 -6.40 15.47 -0.92
N GLU A 43 -5.58 14.63 -0.29
CA GLU A 43 -4.44 13.98 -0.91
C GLU A 43 -4.34 12.53 -0.46
N TRP A 44 -3.86 11.67 -1.36
CA TRP A 44 -3.79 10.23 -1.16
C TRP A 44 -2.40 9.73 -1.53
N MET A 45 -1.92 8.71 -0.81
CA MET A 45 -0.66 8.05 -1.10
C MET A 45 -0.74 6.55 -0.79
N GLU A 46 0.11 5.79 -1.45
CA GLU A 46 0.45 4.45 -1.05
C GLU A 46 1.48 4.50 0.08
N PHE A 47 1.18 3.83 1.17
CA PHE A 47 1.99 3.80 2.37
C PHE A 47 2.38 2.36 2.68
N HIS A 48 3.67 2.12 2.93
CA HIS A 48 4.17 0.84 3.40
C HIS A 48 4.21 0.84 4.93
N SER A 49 3.49 -0.08 5.56
CA SER A 49 3.47 -0.18 7.03
C SER A 49 4.55 -1.12 7.55
N ASP A 50 5.39 -0.60 8.45
CA ASP A 50 6.44 -1.38 9.12
C ASP A 50 5.93 -2.09 10.38
N TRP A 51 6.68 -3.11 10.81
CA TRP A 51 6.55 -3.70 12.15
C TRP A 51 7.90 -3.64 12.87
N PRO A 52 7.98 -3.03 14.07
CA PRO A 52 6.91 -2.33 14.76
C PRO A 52 6.50 -1.04 14.05
N ALA A 53 5.23 -0.65 14.18
CA ALA A 53 4.73 0.58 13.58
C ALA A 53 5.34 1.82 14.25
N LEU A 54 5.79 2.79 13.45
CA LEU A 54 6.37 4.05 13.91
C LEU A 54 5.52 5.26 13.50
N TRP A 55 5.71 6.37 14.19
CA TRP A 55 5.10 7.65 13.80
C TRP A 55 5.88 8.24 12.63
N ASN A 56 5.18 8.53 11.54
CA ASN A 56 5.71 9.26 10.40
C ASN A 56 5.38 10.73 10.58
N GLU A 57 6.39 11.51 10.91
CA GLU A 57 6.22 12.91 11.26
C GLU A 57 5.97 13.80 10.04
N GLY A 58 4.91 14.60 10.09
CA GLY A 58 4.57 15.56 9.05
C GLY A 58 4.35 14.91 7.67
N LEU A 59 3.89 13.66 7.65
CA LEU A 59 3.64 12.90 6.42
C LEU A 59 2.69 13.65 5.48
N PHE A 60 1.68 14.30 6.05
CA PHE A 60 0.84 15.26 5.35
C PHE A 60 0.96 16.64 6.01
N GLN A 61 0.90 17.69 5.22
CA GLN A 61 0.88 19.07 5.70
C GLN A 61 -0.24 19.83 5.01
N PHE A 62 -0.92 20.72 5.74
CA PHE A 62 -1.96 21.58 5.18
C PHE A 62 -1.89 22.98 5.79
N THR A 63 -2.33 23.96 5.02
CA THR A 63 -2.34 25.37 5.44
C THR A 63 -3.76 25.90 5.49
N LEU A 64 -4.09 26.65 6.55
CA LEU A 64 -5.30 27.44 6.66
C LEU A 64 -4.95 28.93 6.56
N THR A 65 -5.50 29.61 5.56
CA THR A 65 -5.39 31.05 5.35
C THR A 65 -6.32 31.86 6.26
N GLN A 66 -7.42 31.26 6.72
CA GLN A 66 -8.39 31.90 7.61
C GLN A 66 -8.69 31.04 8.84
N PRO A 67 -8.85 31.66 10.02
CA PRO A 67 -9.26 30.93 11.21
C PRO A 67 -10.73 30.51 11.10
N GLY A 68 -11.05 29.30 11.53
CA GLY A 68 -12.41 28.78 11.38
C GLY A 68 -12.59 27.34 11.84
N PRO A 69 -13.81 26.78 11.70
CA PRO A 69 -14.04 25.38 11.98
C PRO A 69 -13.36 24.51 10.92
N ALA A 70 -12.76 23.41 11.36
CA ALA A 70 -12.06 22.47 10.48
C ALA A 70 -12.27 21.02 10.93
N THR A 71 -12.36 20.10 9.99
CA THR A 71 -12.41 18.66 10.25
C THR A 71 -11.33 17.98 9.43
N VAL A 72 -10.42 17.28 10.10
CA VAL A 72 -9.34 16.52 9.46
C VAL A 72 -9.67 15.04 9.55
N VAL A 73 -9.67 14.36 8.41
CA VAL A 73 -10.04 12.95 8.28
C VAL A 73 -8.89 12.19 7.65
N LEU A 74 -8.36 11.18 8.35
CA LEU A 74 -7.45 10.19 7.77
C LEU A 74 -8.27 8.96 7.38
N ALA A 75 -8.17 8.51 6.14
CA ALA A 75 -8.94 7.40 5.60
C ALA A 75 -8.07 6.42 4.82
N LYS A 76 -8.52 5.17 4.73
CA LYS A 76 -8.00 4.18 3.79
C LYS A 76 -8.85 4.16 2.53
N ALA A 77 -8.29 3.66 1.44
CA ALA A 77 -9.06 3.40 0.24
C ALA A 77 -10.14 2.32 0.49
N ASP A 78 -11.25 2.39 -0.24
CA ASP A 78 -12.42 1.56 0.05
C ASP A 78 -12.26 0.13 -0.49
N GLU A 79 -11.99 -0.80 0.42
CA GLU A 79 -11.75 -2.21 0.13
C GLU A 79 -12.99 -3.03 -0.26
N ARG A 80 -14.19 -2.44 -0.23
CA ARG A 80 -15.44 -3.15 -0.57
C ARG A 80 -15.54 -3.57 -2.03
N TYR A 81 -14.81 -2.89 -2.90
CA TYR A 81 -14.82 -3.13 -4.34
C TYR A 81 -13.85 -4.24 -4.75
N PHE A 82 -12.75 -4.42 -4.02
CA PHE A 82 -11.73 -5.43 -4.32
C PHE A 82 -11.65 -6.52 -3.25
N GLN A 83 -12.81 -7.04 -2.83
CA GLN A 83 -12.88 -8.06 -1.78
C GLN A 83 -12.12 -9.34 -2.17
N GLY A 84 -11.15 -9.72 -1.34
CA GLY A 84 -10.21 -10.82 -1.56
C GLY A 84 -8.77 -10.34 -1.85
N LEU A 85 -8.57 -9.11 -2.34
CA LEU A 85 -7.24 -8.57 -2.66
C LEU A 85 -6.71 -7.58 -1.61
N GLN A 86 -7.31 -7.53 -0.41
CA GLN A 86 -6.84 -6.62 0.65
C GLN A 86 -5.54 -7.06 1.30
N GLY A 87 -5.19 -8.33 1.15
CA GLY A 87 -4.01 -8.94 1.76
C GLY A 87 -4.21 -9.37 3.21
N PRO A 88 -3.11 -9.81 3.86
CA PRO A 88 -3.14 -10.58 5.10
C PRO A 88 -3.22 -9.71 6.37
N PHE A 89 -3.44 -8.40 6.22
CA PHE A 89 -3.39 -7.46 7.34
C PHE A 89 -4.64 -6.58 7.43
N HIS A 90 -5.06 -6.33 8.66
CA HIS A 90 -5.87 -5.17 8.99
C HIS A 90 -4.98 -3.99 9.36
N PHE A 91 -5.28 -2.83 8.77
CA PHE A 91 -4.58 -1.59 9.03
C PHE A 91 -5.41 -0.69 9.96
N GLY A 92 -4.90 -0.46 11.17
CA GLY A 92 -5.40 0.50 12.14
C GLY A 92 -4.79 1.89 11.92
N LEU A 93 -5.62 2.92 11.99
CA LEU A 93 -5.24 4.30 11.72
C LEU A 93 -4.99 5.07 13.02
N ARG A 94 -3.90 5.85 13.05
CA ARG A 94 -3.60 6.78 14.13
C ARG A 94 -3.08 8.09 13.54
N MET A 95 -3.58 9.20 14.06
CA MET A 95 -3.26 10.53 13.57
C MET A 95 -3.01 11.49 14.74
N LYS A 96 -1.98 12.32 14.61
CA LYS A 96 -1.73 13.48 15.47
C LYS A 96 -1.59 14.71 14.60
N ILE A 97 -2.09 15.84 15.08
CA ILE A 97 -2.03 17.12 14.38
C ILE A 97 -1.20 18.07 15.23
N TYR A 98 -0.27 18.75 14.56
CA TYR A 98 0.58 19.77 15.13
C TYR A 98 0.47 21.05 14.31
N ARG A 99 0.46 22.20 14.98
CA ARG A 99 0.69 23.49 14.34
C ARG A 99 2.18 23.68 14.15
N VAL A 100 2.60 24.12 12.96
CA VAL A 100 3.98 24.42 12.62
C VAL A 100 4.18 25.94 12.78
N GLU A 101 5.10 26.33 13.67
CA GLU A 101 5.42 27.75 13.91
C GLU A 101 6.78 28.15 13.30
N ALA A 102 7.71 27.19 13.23
CA ALA A 102 9.03 27.31 12.62
C ALA A 102 9.49 25.91 12.20
N GLU A 103 10.59 25.79 11.44
CA GLU A 103 11.10 24.51 10.91
C GLU A 103 11.25 23.41 11.97
N THR A 104 11.60 23.79 13.21
CA THR A 104 11.83 22.84 14.32
C THR A 104 10.78 22.91 15.43
N LYS A 105 9.89 23.90 15.41
CA LYS A 105 8.91 24.11 16.49
C LYS A 105 7.52 23.70 16.03
N ARG A 106 7.01 22.65 16.67
CA ARG A 106 5.65 22.13 16.46
C ARG A 106 4.87 22.14 17.77
N THR A 107 3.67 22.69 17.74
CA THR A 107 2.77 22.76 18.90
C THR A 107 1.65 21.72 18.73
N TYR A 108 1.45 20.85 19.72
CA TYR A 108 0.43 19.80 19.67
C TYR A 108 -0.98 20.42 19.65
N VAL A 109 -1.83 19.94 18.73
CA VAL A 109 -3.22 20.41 18.56
C VAL A 109 -4.22 19.35 18.99
N GLY A 110 -4.04 18.10 18.54
CA GLY A 110 -4.97 17.02 18.84
C GLY A 110 -4.54 15.68 18.24
N GLN A 111 -5.16 14.60 18.70
CA GLN A 111 -4.89 13.26 18.19
C GLN A 111 -6.16 12.41 18.20
N PHE A 112 -6.22 11.48 17.26
CA PHE A 112 -7.20 10.40 17.26
C PHE A 112 -6.48 9.09 17.03
N ILE A 113 -6.71 8.13 17.93
CA ILE A 113 -6.08 6.82 17.88
C ILE A 113 -7.21 5.80 17.89
N GLN A 114 -7.29 5.01 16.82
CA GLN A 114 -8.17 3.85 16.77
C GLN A 114 -7.34 2.58 16.96
N GLN A 115 -7.78 1.70 17.86
CA GLN A 115 -7.05 0.48 18.21
C GLN A 115 -7.13 -0.57 17.09
N ALA A 116 -8.30 -0.78 16.50
CA ALA A 116 -8.48 -1.65 15.35
C ALA A 116 -9.81 -1.33 14.65
N PHE A 117 -9.90 -1.72 13.37
CA PHE A 117 -11.07 -1.55 12.49
C PHE A 117 -11.34 -0.10 12.10
N GLY A 118 -12.17 0.13 11.08
CA GLY A 118 -12.54 1.46 10.60
C GLY A 118 -11.88 1.86 9.28
N ARG A 119 -12.69 2.47 8.40
CA ARG A 119 -12.26 3.01 7.10
C ARG A 119 -11.62 4.39 7.22
N SER A 120 -11.89 5.09 8.31
CA SER A 120 -11.40 6.44 8.56
C SER A 120 -11.46 6.81 10.03
N ILE A 121 -10.65 7.79 10.42
CA ILE A 121 -10.70 8.49 11.70
C ILE A 121 -10.82 9.99 11.45
N SER A 122 -11.51 10.72 12.33
CA SER A 122 -11.78 12.15 12.15
C SER A 122 -11.55 12.94 13.43
N LEU A 123 -10.92 14.11 13.28
CA LEU A 123 -10.81 15.14 14.32
C LEU A 123 -11.61 16.37 13.91
N GLU A 124 -12.57 16.77 14.73
CA GLU A 124 -13.36 17.98 14.54
C GLU A 124 -12.88 19.11 15.45
N PHE A 125 -12.61 20.27 14.86
CA PHE A 125 -12.24 21.50 15.54
C PHE A 125 -13.33 22.54 15.35
N LYS A 126 -13.90 23.03 16.46
CA LYS A 126 -14.86 24.15 16.43
C LYS A 126 -14.20 25.43 15.94
N HIS A 127 -12.93 25.61 16.27
CA HIS A 127 -12.12 26.75 15.87
C HIS A 127 -10.66 26.30 15.79
N LEU A 128 -10.03 26.54 14.64
CA LEU A 128 -8.63 26.33 14.36
C LEU A 128 -8.08 27.62 13.77
N ASP A 129 -6.93 28.10 14.26
CA ASP A 129 -6.33 29.35 13.79
C ASP A 129 -5.83 29.23 12.34
N ALA A 130 -5.59 30.36 11.69
CA ALA A 130 -4.82 30.38 10.46
C ALA A 130 -3.36 29.97 10.73
N GLY A 131 -2.78 29.20 9.82
CA GLY A 131 -1.39 28.74 9.90
C GLY A 131 -1.16 27.40 9.22
N ASP A 132 0.07 26.91 9.36
CA ASP A 132 0.52 25.64 8.80
C ASP A 132 0.38 24.52 9.82
N TYR A 133 -0.04 23.35 9.35
CA TYR A 133 -0.29 22.18 10.17
C TYR A 133 0.39 20.95 9.59
N ALA A 134 0.99 20.17 10.46
CA ALA A 134 1.59 18.87 10.16
C ALA A 134 0.72 17.75 10.75
N VAL A 135 0.48 16.72 9.95
CA VAL A 135 -0.26 15.53 10.31
C VAL A 135 0.73 14.38 10.41
N ASP A 136 0.99 13.94 11.64
CA ASP A 136 1.75 12.74 11.88
C ASP A 136 0.83 11.52 11.79
N VAL A 137 1.28 10.49 11.09
CA VAL A 137 0.50 9.28 10.83
C VAL A 137 1.24 8.06 11.34
N MET A 138 0.53 7.16 12.00
CA MET A 138 1.01 5.83 12.33
C MET A 138 -0.03 4.82 11.85
N ILE A 139 0.42 3.86 11.04
CA ILE A 139 -0.40 2.76 10.55
C ILE A 139 0.04 1.48 11.27
N VAL A 140 -0.87 0.90 12.03
CA VAL A 140 -0.61 -0.37 12.74
C VAL A 140 -1.18 -1.51 11.91
N ARG A 141 -0.33 -2.47 11.52
CA ARG A 141 -0.79 -3.71 10.87
C ARG A 141 -1.02 -4.82 11.90
N THR A 142 -2.13 -5.53 11.77
CA THR A 142 -2.46 -6.73 12.55
C THR A 142 -2.83 -7.87 11.59
N PRO A 143 -2.24 -9.07 11.71
CA PRO A 143 -2.59 -10.21 10.87
C PRO A 143 -4.09 -10.54 10.97
N ASN A 144 -4.73 -10.84 9.83
CA ASN A 144 -6.15 -11.21 9.78
C ASN A 144 -6.40 -12.69 9.40
N GLY A 145 -5.35 -13.45 9.10
CA GLY A 145 -5.44 -14.86 8.70
C GLY A 145 -5.91 -15.11 7.25
N VAL A 146 -6.00 -14.05 6.43
CA VAL A 146 -6.32 -14.14 4.99
C VAL A 146 -5.03 -14.25 4.18
N ASN A 147 -5.10 -14.89 3.01
CA ASN A 147 -3.97 -15.00 2.09
C ASN A 147 -3.56 -13.64 1.49
N SER A 148 -2.31 -13.57 1.01
CA SER A 148 -1.84 -12.47 0.17
C SER A 148 -2.63 -12.35 -1.12
N ALA A 149 -2.61 -11.14 -1.70
CA ALA A 149 -3.26 -10.89 -2.99
C ALA A 149 -2.69 -11.83 -4.07
N ASP A 150 -1.37 -12.01 -4.12
CA ASP A 150 -0.70 -12.91 -5.07
C ASP A 150 -1.22 -14.35 -5.01
N VAL A 151 -1.37 -14.89 -3.80
CA VAL A 151 -1.91 -16.26 -3.59
C VAL A 151 -3.38 -16.33 -4.02
N VAL A 152 -4.17 -15.30 -3.71
CA VAL A 152 -5.59 -15.24 -4.10
C VAL A 152 -5.75 -15.18 -5.63
N LEU A 153 -4.89 -14.43 -6.32
CA LEU A 153 -4.91 -14.31 -7.78
C LEU A 153 -4.68 -15.66 -8.45
N GLY A 154 -3.70 -16.44 -7.96
CA GLY A 154 -3.44 -17.79 -8.46
C GLY A 154 -4.60 -18.77 -8.22
N GLN A 155 -5.24 -18.72 -7.05
CA GLN A 155 -6.31 -19.67 -6.68
C GLN A 155 -7.67 -19.33 -7.30
N VAL A 156 -8.10 -18.06 -7.21
CA VAL A 156 -9.43 -17.62 -7.66
C VAL A 156 -9.49 -17.55 -9.19
N GLY A 157 -8.37 -17.21 -9.83
CA GLY A 157 -8.24 -17.18 -11.29
C GLY A 157 -8.67 -18.49 -11.96
N ALA A 158 -8.39 -19.63 -11.32
CA ALA A 158 -8.75 -20.94 -11.85
C ALA A 158 -10.27 -21.22 -11.84
N THR A 159 -11.06 -20.55 -10.98
CA THR A 159 -12.48 -20.89 -10.78
C THR A 159 -13.44 -19.85 -11.37
N ARG A 160 -13.11 -18.56 -11.34
CA ARG A 160 -14.01 -17.46 -11.77
C ARG A 160 -13.25 -16.28 -12.42
N PRO A 161 -12.74 -16.41 -13.65
CA PRO A 161 -11.89 -15.39 -14.29
C PRO A 161 -12.59 -14.04 -14.48
N ASP A 162 -13.84 -14.00 -14.96
CA ASP A 162 -14.57 -12.73 -15.19
C ASP A 162 -14.74 -11.90 -13.92
N LYS A 163 -15.01 -12.58 -12.79
CA LYS A 163 -15.13 -11.92 -11.49
C LYS A 163 -13.78 -11.38 -11.03
N LEU A 164 -12.69 -12.12 -11.27
CA LEU A 164 -11.35 -11.71 -10.91
C LEU A 164 -10.91 -10.47 -11.69
N LEU A 165 -11.13 -10.42 -13.00
CA LEU A 165 -10.79 -9.27 -13.83
C LEU A 165 -11.43 -7.98 -13.29
N ARG A 166 -12.74 -8.02 -13.00
CA ARG A 166 -13.45 -6.88 -12.41
C ARG A 166 -12.87 -6.46 -11.06
N ILE A 167 -12.51 -7.40 -10.20
CA ILE A 167 -11.93 -7.12 -8.89
C ILE A 167 -10.54 -6.48 -9.04
N CYS A 168 -9.73 -6.95 -9.98
CA CYS A 168 -8.42 -6.40 -10.29
C CYS A 168 -8.52 -4.96 -10.82
N ASP A 169 -9.47 -4.69 -11.72
CA ASP A 169 -9.72 -3.32 -12.21
C ASP A 169 -10.07 -2.38 -11.06
N GLN A 170 -10.97 -2.81 -10.16
CA GLN A 170 -11.38 -2.02 -8.99
C GLN A 170 -10.24 -1.82 -7.98
N PHE A 171 -9.36 -2.82 -7.84
CA PHE A 171 -8.15 -2.71 -7.03
C PHE A 171 -7.19 -1.65 -7.59
N ASN A 172 -6.90 -1.72 -8.89
CA ASN A 172 -6.06 -0.74 -9.57
C ASN A 172 -6.68 0.67 -9.49
N GLU A 173 -7.97 0.82 -9.78
CA GLU A 173 -8.68 2.10 -9.71
C GLU A 173 -8.62 2.72 -8.31
N SER A 174 -8.76 1.90 -7.28
CA SER A 174 -8.62 2.35 -5.89
C SER A 174 -7.22 2.91 -5.61
N ARG A 175 -6.18 2.29 -6.17
CA ARG A 175 -4.78 2.70 -5.99
C ARG A 175 -4.39 3.92 -6.81
N MET A 176 -5.00 4.14 -7.99
CA MET A 176 -4.73 5.31 -8.85
C MET A 176 -4.94 6.67 -8.18
N LYS A 177 -5.62 6.70 -7.02
CA LYS A 177 -5.76 7.91 -6.20
C LYS A 177 -4.43 8.36 -5.58
N ALA A 178 -3.52 7.42 -5.32
CA ALA A 178 -2.25 7.69 -4.68
C ALA A 178 -1.30 8.45 -5.60
N VAL A 179 -0.75 9.58 -5.14
CA VAL A 179 0.15 10.42 -5.94
C VAL A 179 1.51 9.79 -6.18
N ASN A 180 1.94 8.89 -5.30
CA ASN A 180 3.21 8.16 -5.36
C ASN A 180 3.04 6.74 -5.91
N LEU A 181 1.95 6.46 -6.63
CA LEU A 181 1.72 5.14 -7.20
C LEU A 181 2.72 4.86 -8.33
N ASP A 182 3.32 3.68 -8.30
CA ASP A 182 4.02 3.12 -9.46
C ASP A 182 3.01 2.72 -10.54
N THR A 183 2.96 3.49 -11.63
CA THR A 183 2.04 3.24 -12.74
C THR A 183 2.39 2.00 -13.56
N SER A 184 3.60 1.46 -13.44
CA SER A 184 3.98 0.22 -14.10
C SER A 184 3.34 -1.00 -13.41
N TYR A 185 3.01 -0.86 -12.13
CA TYR A 185 2.37 -1.91 -11.37
C TYR A 185 0.91 -2.09 -11.79
N ASN A 186 0.57 -3.28 -12.25
CA ASN A 186 -0.81 -3.67 -12.53
C ASN A 186 -1.06 -5.09 -12.02
N VAL A 187 -1.99 -5.24 -11.08
CA VAL A 187 -2.32 -6.53 -10.46
C VAL A 187 -2.84 -7.56 -11.48
N LEU A 188 -3.37 -7.10 -12.62
CA LEU A 188 -3.78 -7.98 -13.73
C LEU A 188 -2.60 -8.70 -14.38
N ASN A 189 -1.39 -8.17 -14.31
CA ASN A 189 -0.22 -8.85 -14.86
C ASN A 189 0.07 -10.13 -14.06
N ILE A 190 -0.01 -10.05 -12.73
CA ILE A 190 0.12 -11.22 -11.83
C ILE A 190 -1.01 -12.23 -12.10
N ALA A 191 -2.25 -11.73 -12.28
CA ALA A 191 -3.38 -12.59 -12.64
C ALA A 191 -3.17 -13.31 -13.99
N ARG A 192 -2.62 -12.61 -14.99
CA ARG A 192 -2.33 -13.15 -16.32
C ARG A 192 -1.26 -14.23 -16.23
N GLU A 193 -0.13 -13.93 -15.58
CA GLU A 193 0.99 -14.87 -15.41
C GLU A 193 0.53 -16.17 -14.76
N ALA A 194 -0.34 -16.10 -13.75
CA ALA A 194 -0.90 -17.28 -13.10
C ALA A 194 -1.86 -18.11 -13.99
N GLN A 195 -2.32 -17.56 -15.12
CA GLN A 195 -3.25 -18.20 -16.05
C GLN A 195 -2.62 -18.57 -17.40
N LEU A 196 -1.36 -18.22 -17.64
CA LEU A 196 -0.68 -18.55 -18.89
C LEU A 196 -0.55 -20.06 -19.06
N THR A 197 -0.77 -20.53 -20.29
CA THR A 197 -0.42 -21.90 -20.67
C THR A 197 1.10 -22.04 -20.84
N ALA A 198 1.61 -23.28 -20.76
CA ALA A 198 3.05 -23.54 -20.96
C ALA A 198 3.57 -23.08 -22.33
N TYR A 199 2.69 -23.04 -23.35
CA TYR A 199 3.02 -22.48 -24.67
C TYR A 199 3.20 -20.97 -24.63
N GLU A 200 2.28 -20.26 -23.97
CA GLU A 200 2.31 -18.80 -23.87
C GLU A 200 3.47 -18.32 -22.99
N SER A 201 3.75 -19.03 -21.88
CA SER A 201 4.90 -18.72 -21.02
C SER A 201 6.23 -18.86 -21.76
N ALA A 202 6.41 -19.95 -22.53
CA ALA A 202 7.61 -20.15 -23.36
C ALA A 202 7.77 -19.07 -24.44
N LEU A 203 6.66 -18.56 -25.00
CA LEU A 203 6.67 -17.50 -25.99
C LEU A 203 7.08 -16.15 -25.38
N GLU A 204 6.60 -15.84 -24.17
CA GLU A 204 7.00 -14.64 -23.42
C GLU A 204 8.47 -14.69 -22.99
N GLU A 205 8.96 -15.84 -22.51
CA GLU A 205 10.38 -16.04 -22.15
C GLU A 205 11.30 -15.84 -23.36
N ALA A 206 10.95 -16.42 -24.51
CA ALA A 206 11.69 -16.22 -25.76
C ALA A 206 11.67 -14.76 -26.23
N ALA A 207 10.58 -14.03 -26.00
CA ALA A 207 10.48 -12.61 -26.31
C ALA A 207 11.36 -11.75 -25.37
N LYS A 208 11.37 -12.05 -24.07
CA LYS A 208 12.24 -11.38 -23.08
C LYS A 208 13.72 -11.60 -23.41
N GLN A 209 14.12 -12.82 -23.74
CA GLN A 209 15.49 -13.15 -24.15
C GLN A 209 15.93 -12.38 -25.41
N LYS A 210 15.05 -12.25 -26.42
CA LYS A 210 15.33 -11.43 -27.61
C LYS A 210 15.50 -9.95 -27.31
N GLN A 211 14.74 -9.40 -26.36
CA GLN A 211 14.89 -8.00 -25.96
C GLN A 211 16.20 -7.73 -25.21
N LEU A 212 16.64 -8.65 -24.34
CA LEU A 212 17.95 -8.54 -23.67
C LEU A 212 19.11 -8.65 -24.68
N GLY A 213 19.03 -9.57 -25.66
CA GLY A 213 20.06 -9.73 -26.69
C GLY A 213 20.15 -8.57 -27.69
N SER A 214 19.13 -7.71 -27.80
CA SER A 214 19.16 -6.53 -28.67
C SER A 214 19.78 -5.27 -28.06
N ASN A 215 20.17 -5.30 -26.77
CA ASN A 215 20.79 -4.17 -26.07
C ASN A 215 22.31 -4.34 -25.83
N GLU A 216 22.93 -5.39 -26.35
CA GLU A 216 24.40 -5.49 -26.39
C GLU A 216 24.96 -4.57 -27.49
N PRO A 217 25.99 -3.76 -27.24
CA PRO A 217 26.57 -2.92 -28.28
C PRO A 217 27.27 -3.81 -29.30
N ALA A 218 26.84 -3.69 -30.57
CA ALA A 218 27.50 -4.34 -31.69
C ALA A 218 28.94 -3.81 -31.83
N ASP A 219 29.92 -4.65 -31.52
CA ASP A 219 31.32 -4.39 -31.86
C ASP A 219 31.59 -4.90 -33.29
N GLU A 220 31.85 -3.96 -34.20
CA GLU A 220 32.21 -4.21 -35.59
C GLU A 220 33.74 -4.36 -35.71
N ASN A 221 34.25 -5.52 -36.15
CA ASN A 221 35.05 -5.71 -37.40
C ASN A 221 35.73 -7.11 -37.49
N PRO A 222 36.28 -7.53 -38.65
CA PRO A 222 36.06 -8.86 -39.22
C PRO A 222 37.38 -9.62 -39.50
N GLU A 223 37.25 -10.74 -40.24
CA GLU A 223 38.29 -11.48 -40.98
C GLU A 223 39.19 -12.43 -40.15
N ASP A 224 38.94 -13.74 -40.28
CA ASP A 224 39.82 -14.61 -41.08
C ASP A 224 39.22 -16.04 -41.18
N GLU A 225 39.08 -16.55 -42.42
CA GLU A 225 38.87 -17.98 -42.70
C GLU A 225 40.19 -18.76 -42.49
N PRO A 226 40.14 -20.06 -42.16
CA PRO A 226 40.28 -21.04 -43.23
C PRO A 226 39.46 -22.34 -43.07
N GLU A 227 39.02 -22.90 -44.20
CA GLU A 227 38.50 -24.26 -44.37
C GLU A 227 39.64 -25.35 -44.37
N PRO A 228 39.39 -26.64 -44.73
CA PRO A 228 38.78 -27.70 -43.90
C PRO A 228 39.67 -28.97 -43.85
N THR A 229 39.47 -29.88 -42.90
CA THR A 229 39.98 -31.26 -43.04
C THR A 229 38.97 -32.30 -42.59
N THR A 230 38.63 -33.15 -43.56
CA THR A 230 37.85 -34.40 -43.53
C THR A 230 38.54 -35.49 -42.71
N ASP A 231 37.78 -36.32 -41.98
CA ASP A 231 37.71 -37.76 -42.28
C ASP A 231 36.52 -38.43 -41.56
N ASP A 232 35.81 -39.27 -42.32
CA ASP A 232 34.78 -40.23 -41.88
C ASP A 232 35.47 -41.38 -41.09
N THR A 233 34.87 -42.25 -40.28
CA THR A 233 33.68 -43.14 -40.43
C THR A 233 33.59 -44.01 -39.12
N PRO A 234 32.64 -44.98 -38.94
CA PRO A 234 31.96 -45.26 -37.68
C PRO A 234 32.17 -46.71 -37.17
N GLY A 235 31.46 -47.11 -36.11
CA GLY A 235 31.27 -48.52 -35.71
C GLY A 235 31.05 -48.62 -34.20
N GLU A 236 29.81 -48.82 -33.75
CA GLU A 236 29.10 -50.11 -33.59
C GLU A 236 29.25 -50.69 -32.17
N ASP A 237 28.10 -50.71 -31.50
CA ASP A 237 27.50 -51.84 -30.79
C ASP A 237 28.21 -52.50 -29.60
N GLY A 238 27.45 -52.68 -28.51
CA GLY A 238 27.82 -53.67 -27.49
C GLY A 238 27.09 -53.53 -26.17
N GLU A 239 25.97 -54.24 -26.06
CA GLU A 239 25.13 -54.41 -24.87
C GLU A 239 25.85 -54.98 -23.62
N ASN A 240 25.26 -54.66 -22.47
CA ASN A 240 24.81 -55.57 -21.40
C ASN A 240 25.56 -55.64 -20.04
N ALA A 241 24.73 -55.39 -19.01
CA ALA A 241 24.52 -56.19 -17.80
C ALA A 241 25.52 -56.14 -16.61
N GLN A 242 24.99 -55.55 -15.52
CA GLN A 242 24.79 -56.15 -14.18
C GLN A 242 25.83 -55.93 -13.06
N GLU A 243 25.30 -55.28 -12.00
CA GLU A 243 25.48 -55.45 -10.54
C GLU A 243 26.87 -55.56 -9.91
N GLY A 244 27.09 -54.67 -8.94
CA GLY A 244 28.09 -54.81 -7.87
C GLY A 244 28.05 -53.60 -6.94
N ASP A 245 27.37 -53.74 -5.80
CA ASP A 245 27.55 -52.88 -4.61
C ASP A 245 29.03 -52.83 -4.21
N GLU A 246 29.53 -51.67 -3.81
CA GLU A 246 30.21 -51.46 -2.52
C GLU A 246 30.57 -49.99 -2.31
N ALA A 247 30.49 -49.59 -1.04
CA ALA A 247 30.58 -48.24 -0.51
C ALA A 247 31.95 -47.58 -0.72
N ASN A 248 31.96 -46.25 -0.83
CA ASN A 248 33.00 -45.41 -0.24
C ASN A 248 32.39 -44.09 0.23
N GLU A 249 32.54 -43.86 1.52
CA GLU A 249 32.44 -42.57 2.19
C GLU A 249 33.67 -41.76 1.79
N ASP A 250 33.49 -40.60 1.16
CA ASP A 250 34.51 -39.56 1.11
C ASP A 250 33.81 -38.23 1.44
N GLU A 251 34.11 -37.75 2.66
CA GLU A 251 33.82 -36.40 3.13
C GLU A 251 34.75 -35.43 2.37
N GLU A 252 34.19 -34.58 1.51
CA GLU A 252 34.88 -33.38 1.04
C GLU A 252 34.24 -32.16 1.71
N ASP A 253 34.99 -31.58 2.65
CA ASP A 253 34.74 -30.29 3.26
C ASP A 253 34.81 -29.18 2.19
N GLU A 254 33.66 -28.70 1.73
CA GLU A 254 33.59 -27.42 1.01
C GLU A 254 33.59 -26.26 2.01
N ASP A 255 34.69 -25.51 1.96
CA ASP A 255 35.01 -24.30 2.70
C ASP A 255 33.91 -23.23 2.51
N TYR A 256 33.03 -23.11 3.51
CA TYR A 256 31.98 -22.09 3.55
C TYR A 256 32.62 -20.71 3.75
N ASN A 257 32.76 -19.94 2.67
CA ASN A 257 33.14 -18.53 2.70
C ASN A 257 31.88 -17.66 2.98
N PRO A 258 31.71 -17.05 4.17
CA PRO A 258 30.47 -16.35 4.53
C PRO A 258 30.34 -14.94 3.94
N GLU A 259 31.29 -14.47 3.12
CA GLU A 259 31.39 -13.05 2.76
C GLU A 259 30.86 -12.67 1.37
N GLU A 260 30.34 -13.61 0.58
CA GLU A 260 29.72 -13.34 -0.72
C GLU A 260 28.46 -14.18 -0.94
N ASP A 261 27.45 -14.04 -0.09
CA ASP A 261 26.08 -14.37 -0.47
C ASP A 261 25.23 -13.11 -0.35
N ASP A 262 24.93 -12.60 -1.54
CA ASP A 262 23.79 -11.82 -1.97
C ASP A 262 22.89 -11.28 -0.85
N ALA A 263 22.73 -9.96 -0.86
CA ALA A 263 21.53 -9.35 -0.33
C ALA A 263 20.33 -9.96 -1.05
N ASP A 264 19.81 -11.06 -0.51
CA ASP A 264 18.58 -11.71 -0.92
C ASP A 264 17.57 -10.61 -1.21
N GLN A 265 17.17 -10.51 -2.48
CA GLN A 265 15.99 -9.76 -2.84
C GLN A 265 14.86 -10.35 -2.01
N ILE A 266 14.48 -9.66 -0.93
CA ILE A 266 13.46 -10.13 0.01
C ILE A 266 12.22 -10.45 -0.83
N GLN A 267 11.98 -11.76 -1.04
CA GLN A 267 10.90 -12.30 -1.86
C GLN A 267 9.58 -12.20 -1.07
N GLY A 268 9.25 -10.99 -0.64
CA GLY A 268 7.97 -10.65 -0.05
C GLY A 268 6.97 -10.30 -1.15
N ASP A 269 5.72 -10.72 -0.98
CA ASP A 269 4.60 -10.26 -1.80
C ASP A 269 4.66 -8.73 -1.93
N SER A 270 4.73 -8.26 -3.18
CA SER A 270 4.91 -6.85 -3.56
C SER A 270 3.85 -5.90 -2.98
N LEU A 271 2.69 -6.44 -2.57
CA LEU A 271 1.55 -5.74 -1.97
C LEU A 271 1.48 -5.91 -0.47
N SER A 272 2.20 -6.88 0.10
CA SER A 272 2.11 -7.19 1.52
C SER A 272 2.55 -6.00 2.37
N GLY A 273 1.67 -5.57 3.27
CA GLY A 273 1.90 -4.41 4.14
C GLY A 273 1.76 -3.05 3.46
N LYS A 274 1.39 -2.98 2.17
CA LYS A 274 1.02 -1.72 1.50
C LYS A 274 -0.45 -1.40 1.73
N VAL A 275 -0.74 -0.12 1.96
CA VAL A 275 -2.10 0.40 2.10
C VAL A 275 -2.19 1.79 1.50
N VAL A 276 -3.28 2.06 0.77
CA VAL A 276 -3.56 3.40 0.27
C VAL A 276 -4.30 4.19 1.34
N ILE A 277 -3.69 5.29 1.78
CA ILE A 277 -4.22 6.20 2.79
C ILE A 277 -4.35 7.60 2.22
N GLY A 278 -5.29 8.38 2.75
CA GLY A 278 -5.45 9.76 2.35
C GLY A 278 -5.97 10.63 3.48
N VAL A 279 -5.57 11.90 3.46
CA VAL A 279 -6.04 12.92 4.38
C VAL A 279 -7.01 13.82 3.64
N ARG A 280 -8.17 14.08 4.26
CA ARG A 280 -9.15 15.06 3.82
C ARG A 280 -9.28 16.14 4.87
N VAL A 281 -9.18 17.40 4.46
CA VAL A 281 -9.40 18.56 5.31
C VAL A 281 -10.66 19.26 4.82
N TYR A 282 -11.68 19.28 5.67
CA TYR A 282 -12.88 20.09 5.49
C TYR A 282 -12.73 21.38 6.27
N SER A 283 -12.84 22.54 5.64
CA SER A 283 -12.79 23.84 6.31
C SER A 283 -13.72 24.83 5.61
N LYS A 284 -14.02 25.96 6.26
CA LYS A 284 -14.68 27.10 5.60
C LYS A 284 -13.69 28.03 4.89
N ASP A 285 -12.43 27.64 4.86
CA ASP A 285 -11.40 28.37 4.14
C ASP A 285 -11.40 27.94 2.68
N SER A 286 -11.64 28.89 1.77
CA SER A 286 -11.61 28.64 0.32
C SER A 286 -10.20 28.40 -0.21
N GLY A 287 -9.17 28.56 0.62
CA GLY A 287 -7.77 28.57 0.21
C GLY A 287 -7.42 29.81 -0.61
N PRO A 288 -6.15 29.94 -1.03
CA PRO A 288 -5.75 31.01 -1.95
C PRO A 288 -6.45 30.79 -3.31
N SER A 289 -7.11 31.82 -3.81
CA SER A 289 -7.90 31.81 -5.08
C SER A 289 -7.12 31.44 -6.34
N SER A 290 -5.81 31.19 -6.24
CA SER A 290 -4.89 30.88 -7.34
C SER A 290 -4.54 29.38 -7.48
N LEU A 291 -4.97 28.51 -6.57
CA LEU A 291 -4.66 27.07 -6.63
C LEU A 291 -5.94 26.23 -6.77
N PRO A 292 -5.95 25.18 -7.62
CA PRO A 292 -7.04 24.22 -7.63
C PRO A 292 -7.17 23.57 -6.23
N SER A 293 -8.38 23.22 -5.82
CA SER A 293 -8.68 22.63 -4.49
C SER A 293 -7.88 21.36 -4.17
N SER A 294 -7.19 20.79 -5.15
CA SER A 294 -6.29 19.64 -5.06
C SER A 294 -4.83 20.00 -4.73
N LYS A 295 -4.52 21.21 -4.22
CA LYS A 295 -3.12 21.63 -3.94
C LYS A 295 -2.92 22.39 -2.64
N SER A 296 -3.75 22.15 -1.61
CA SER A 296 -3.53 22.72 -0.26
C SER A 296 -2.92 21.74 0.72
N ILE A 297 -2.83 20.46 0.35
CA ILE A 297 -2.18 19.42 1.14
C ILE A 297 -0.91 18.99 0.41
N THR A 298 0.20 18.92 1.13
CA THR A 298 1.48 18.42 0.61
C THR A 298 1.85 17.14 1.34
N ILE A 299 2.34 16.15 0.60
CA ILE A 299 2.94 14.93 1.16
C ILE A 299 4.44 15.16 1.28
N CYS A 300 4.99 14.93 2.47
CA CYS A 300 6.41 15.06 2.72
C CYS A 300 7.05 13.67 2.81
N ASP A 301 8.14 13.47 2.06
CA ASP A 301 8.93 12.25 2.18
C ASP A 301 9.73 12.29 3.49
N PRO A 302 9.53 11.33 4.41
CA PRO A 302 10.33 11.23 5.62
C PRO A 302 11.85 11.12 5.36
N SER A 303 12.28 10.64 4.18
CA SER A 303 13.69 10.48 3.80
C SER A 303 14.41 11.82 3.55
N THR A 304 13.67 12.88 3.21
CA THR A 304 14.25 14.19 2.85
C THR A 304 14.55 15.08 4.06
N ARG A 305 14.18 14.69 5.29
CA ARG A 305 14.63 15.33 6.53
C ARG A 305 15.98 14.79 7.01
N SER A 306 16.93 14.72 6.08
CA SER A 306 18.35 14.57 6.36
C SER A 306 18.99 15.95 6.37
N LEU A 307 19.77 16.23 7.44
CA LEU A 307 20.66 17.38 7.69
C LEU A 307 20.22 18.35 8.79
N SER A 308 20.48 17.94 10.03
CA SER A 308 21.11 18.78 11.09
C SER A 308 20.89 18.14 12.47
N ARG A 309 21.32 16.89 12.65
CA ARG A 309 21.82 16.49 13.97
C ARG A 309 23.25 17.01 14.05
N SER A 310 23.38 18.31 14.35
CA SER A 310 24.65 18.84 14.85
C SER A 310 24.92 18.12 16.15
N SER A 311 25.93 17.26 16.14
CA SER A 311 26.69 16.85 17.31
C SER A 311 26.86 18.03 18.26
N ARG A 312 26.40 17.89 19.51
CA ARG A 312 26.90 18.65 20.65
C ARG A 312 26.51 17.95 21.96
N LEU A 313 27.52 17.29 22.50
CA LEU A 313 27.83 16.92 23.90
C LEU A 313 26.81 16.09 24.67
#